data_AF-A0A820H8P9-F1
#
_entry.id   AF-A0A820H8P9-F1
#
_cell.length_a   1.000
_cell.length_b   1.000
_cell.length_c   1.000
_cell.angle_alpha   90.00
_cell.angle_beta   90.00
_cell.angle_gamma   90.00
#
_symmetry.space_group_name_H-M   'P 1'
#
loop_
_entity.id
_entity.type
_entity.pdbx_description
1 polymer ?
#
loop_
_entity_poly.entity_id
_entity_poly.type
_entity_poly.pdbx_seq_one_letter_code
_entity_poly.pdbx_strand_id
1 'polypeptide(L)'
;GCRHILLVNDSFFLPTEYSWAMKEKLWPSIVRITHENQISTRNLIEDITDKVNEKFVTEVIIQNTNEISKRAAAALWRTLDTNEMKLCNQTNIQSYNSLMETLSSLLNEDILTWGQQKMAISLLRLLLQKHVPIPSLCIKTFVDFLVHDNIELRECATKAIAALCRLQKPPGIYVEKTLNITNDHCHPGDRDDNLWITINDYKPPETQIEWEKTCFLDKSYHGYYCWPKIIKYSMNKRERYTQNNMPEQVTILYDHFVDKNFIIQVIQLMIFDDEEDDVAEFNKTRFFMFKGLFHNFGLAFLDNFMEQLYVLIHEKTTEKHERSNRVAAEIVAGIIAGSKYWTLE
;
A
#
# COMPACT_ATOMS: atom_id res chain seq x y z
N GLY A 1 6.08 11.19 -35.08
CA GLY A 1 4.67 11.42 -35.45
C GLY A 1 3.73 11.07 -34.32
N CYS A 2 3.26 9.82 -34.24
CA CYS A 2 2.27 9.38 -33.24
C CYS A 2 2.68 9.58 -31.77
N ARG A 3 3.98 9.46 -31.44
CA ARG A 3 4.47 9.68 -30.07
C ARG A 3 4.37 11.14 -29.60
N HIS A 4 4.58 12.09 -30.50
CA HIS A 4 4.33 13.50 -30.18
C HIS A 4 2.84 13.75 -30.00
N ILE A 5 1.96 13.11 -30.78
CA ILE A 5 0.50 13.21 -30.59
C ILE A 5 0.06 12.77 -29.19
N LEU A 6 0.71 11.77 -28.60
CA LEU A 6 0.46 11.36 -27.21
C LEU A 6 0.85 12.44 -26.18
N LEU A 7 1.78 13.34 -26.51
CA LEU A 7 2.26 14.44 -25.66
C LEU A 7 1.66 15.82 -25.99
N VAL A 8 0.96 15.95 -27.14
CA VAL A 8 0.77 17.21 -27.87
C VAL A 8 -0.08 18.26 -27.16
N ASN A 9 -0.73 17.98 -26.04
CA ASN A 9 -1.36 19.04 -25.26
C ASN A 9 -1.45 18.73 -23.76
N ASP A 10 -1.17 19.73 -22.91
CA ASP A 10 -1.38 19.59 -21.46
C ASP A 10 -2.85 19.42 -21.08
N SER A 11 -3.75 19.87 -21.97
CA SER A 11 -5.19 19.76 -21.82
C SER A 11 -5.74 18.37 -22.19
N PHE A 12 -5.01 17.57 -22.98
CA PHE A 12 -5.52 16.30 -23.52
C PHE A 12 -4.40 15.27 -23.65
N PHE A 13 -4.19 14.51 -22.57
CA PHE A 13 -3.17 13.47 -22.50
C PHE A 13 -3.83 12.09 -22.58
N LEU A 14 -3.75 11.47 -23.76
CA LEU A 14 -4.41 10.19 -24.08
C LEU A 14 -4.10 9.05 -23.10
N PRO A 15 -2.85 8.87 -22.62
CA PRO A 15 -2.54 7.80 -21.66
C PRO A 15 -3.30 7.88 -20.34
N THR A 16 -3.85 9.04 -19.97
CA THR A 16 -4.63 9.26 -18.74
C THR A 16 -6.12 9.47 -19.01
N GLU A 17 -6.63 9.19 -20.22
CA GLU A 17 -8.07 9.28 -20.49
C GLU A 17 -8.87 8.19 -19.77
N TYR A 18 -10.11 8.53 -19.35
CA TYR A 18 -11.02 7.71 -18.53
C TYR A 18 -11.56 6.38 -19.12
N SER A 19 -10.89 5.82 -20.15
CA SER A 19 -11.31 4.59 -20.82
C SER A 19 -10.39 3.42 -20.48
N TRP A 20 -10.92 2.41 -19.76
CA TRP A 20 -10.20 1.17 -19.47
C TRP A 20 -9.82 0.39 -20.74
N ALA A 21 -10.73 0.33 -21.71
CA ALA A 21 -10.48 -0.33 -23.00
C ALA A 21 -9.36 0.36 -23.81
N MET A 22 -9.19 1.68 -23.64
CA MET A 22 -8.07 2.40 -24.25
C MET A 22 -6.77 2.04 -23.54
N LYS A 23 -6.72 2.12 -22.19
CA LYS A 23 -5.51 1.80 -21.42
C LYS A 23 -5.04 0.36 -21.66
N GLU A 24 -5.97 -0.59 -21.68
CA GLU A 24 -5.71 -2.00 -21.97
C GLU A 24 -4.86 -2.20 -23.22
N LYS A 25 -5.09 -1.40 -24.26
CA LYS A 25 -4.32 -1.46 -25.52
C LYS A 25 -3.12 -0.54 -25.51
N LEU A 26 -3.29 0.68 -25.02
CA LEU A 26 -2.32 1.76 -25.13
C LEU A 26 -1.11 1.55 -24.21
N TRP A 27 -1.32 1.20 -22.95
CA TRP A 27 -0.23 1.10 -21.98
C TRP A 27 0.76 -0.03 -22.32
N PRO A 28 0.33 -1.27 -22.62
CA PRO A 28 1.26 -2.31 -23.07
C PRO A 28 1.96 -1.93 -24.38
N SER A 29 1.26 -1.22 -25.28
CA SER A 29 1.86 -0.74 -26.53
C SER A 29 2.96 0.28 -26.28
N ILE A 30 2.77 1.21 -25.33
CA ILE A 30 3.79 2.21 -24.95
C ILE A 30 5.02 1.51 -24.35
N VAL A 31 4.82 0.52 -23.47
CA VAL A 31 5.93 -0.26 -22.87
C VAL A 31 6.74 -0.98 -23.95
N ARG A 32 6.07 -1.58 -24.94
CA ARG A 32 6.73 -2.31 -26.04
C ARG A 32 7.43 -1.40 -27.05
N ILE A 33 7.29 -0.09 -26.96
CA ILE A 33 7.96 0.82 -27.89
C ILE A 33 9.47 0.61 -27.74
N THR A 34 10.10 0.05 -28.77
CA THR A 34 11.53 -0.17 -28.80
C THR A 34 12.23 1.18 -28.74
N HIS A 35 13.20 1.29 -27.83
CA HIS A 35 14.17 2.37 -27.84
C HIS A 35 15.04 2.20 -29.10
N GLU A 36 14.60 2.73 -30.23
CA GLU A 36 15.54 3.02 -31.31
C GLU A 36 16.65 3.88 -30.70
N ASN A 37 17.92 3.64 -31.07
CA ASN A 37 19.15 4.24 -30.50
C ASN A 37 19.20 5.80 -30.47
N GLN A 38 18.13 6.47 -30.84
CA GLN A 38 17.96 7.91 -30.78
C GLN A 38 17.54 8.37 -29.39
N ILE A 39 18.40 9.18 -28.77
CA ILE A 39 18.20 9.83 -27.46
C ILE A 39 16.84 10.55 -27.40
N SER A 40 16.41 11.19 -28.49
CA SER A 40 15.12 11.89 -28.56
C SER A 40 13.91 10.98 -28.31
N THR A 41 13.95 9.73 -28.78
CA THR A 41 12.88 8.75 -28.55
C THR A 41 12.85 8.31 -27.10
N ARG A 42 14.02 8.12 -26.50
CA ARG A 42 14.13 7.70 -25.11
C ARG A 42 13.59 8.77 -24.16
N ASN A 43 14.02 10.03 -24.32
CA ASN A 43 13.55 11.14 -23.51
C ASN A 43 12.04 11.29 -23.60
N LEU A 44 11.48 11.15 -24.81
CA LEU A 44 10.03 11.24 -25.03
C LEU A 44 9.23 10.18 -24.25
N ILE A 45 9.78 8.97 -24.13
CA ILE A 45 9.16 7.85 -23.44
C ILE A 45 9.25 8.04 -21.92
N GLU A 46 10.38 8.53 -21.43
CA GLU A 46 10.57 8.94 -20.04
C GLU A 46 9.58 10.08 -19.68
N ASP A 47 9.48 11.12 -20.51
CA ASP A 47 8.52 12.24 -20.36
C ASP A 47 7.07 11.75 -20.32
N ILE A 48 6.68 10.79 -21.18
CA ILE A 48 5.35 10.18 -21.16
C ILE A 48 5.11 9.48 -19.83
N THR A 49 6.10 8.72 -19.34
CA THR A 49 5.99 7.93 -18.10
C THR A 49 5.85 8.85 -16.90
N ASP A 50 6.66 9.89 -16.82
CA ASP A 50 6.61 10.87 -15.75
C ASP A 50 5.29 11.64 -15.77
N LYS A 51 4.82 12.03 -16.96
CA LYS A 51 3.52 12.69 -17.12
C LYS A 51 2.34 11.78 -16.74
N VAL A 52 2.40 10.47 -17.02
CA VAL A 52 1.41 9.51 -16.51
C VAL A 52 1.50 9.45 -14.99
N ASN A 53 2.68 9.28 -14.41
CA ASN A 53 2.86 9.20 -12.96
C ASN A 53 2.37 10.46 -12.22
N GLU A 54 2.52 11.64 -12.82
CA GLU A 54 2.08 12.92 -12.26
C GLU A 54 0.57 13.13 -12.41
N LYS A 55 0.01 12.87 -13.60
CA LYS A 55 -1.38 13.23 -13.94
C LYS A 55 -2.39 12.09 -13.73
N PHE A 56 -1.94 10.86 -13.49
CA PHE A 56 -2.85 9.73 -13.33
C PHE A 56 -3.70 9.88 -12.07
N VAL A 57 -5.00 9.88 -12.26
CA VAL A 57 -6.00 9.82 -11.19
C VAL A 57 -6.57 8.42 -11.16
N THR A 58 -6.66 7.81 -9.98
CA THR A 58 -7.28 6.49 -9.83
C THR A 58 -8.72 6.51 -10.36
N GLU A 59 -8.98 5.75 -11.41
CA GLU A 59 -10.28 5.71 -12.07
C GLU A 59 -11.23 4.72 -11.43
N VAL A 60 -12.51 5.03 -11.47
CA VAL A 60 -13.56 4.16 -10.95
C VAL A 60 -13.76 2.98 -11.89
N ILE A 61 -13.56 1.77 -11.39
CA ILE A 61 -13.88 0.54 -12.13
C ILE A 61 -15.34 0.15 -11.95
N ILE A 62 -15.79 0.14 -10.69
CA ILE A 62 -17.13 -0.24 -10.30
C ILE A 62 -17.92 1.02 -9.96
N GLN A 63 -18.85 1.36 -10.84
CA GLN A 63 -19.81 2.42 -10.59
C GLN A 63 -21.02 1.84 -9.84
N ASN A 64 -21.37 2.46 -8.71
CA ASN A 64 -22.58 2.13 -7.97
C ASN A 64 -23.28 3.41 -7.50
N THR A 65 -24.58 3.47 -7.71
CA THR A 65 -25.42 4.60 -7.31
C THR A 65 -26.25 4.23 -6.10
N ASN A 66 -26.28 5.08 -5.07
CA ASN A 66 -27.11 4.84 -3.89
C ASN A 66 -28.60 5.01 -4.21
N GLU A 67 -29.47 4.40 -3.40
CA GLU A 67 -30.92 4.41 -3.63
C GLU A 67 -31.54 5.82 -3.58
N ILE A 68 -30.97 6.73 -2.79
CA ILE A 68 -31.45 8.10 -2.67
C ILE A 68 -31.26 8.84 -4.01
N SER A 69 -30.09 8.71 -4.61
CA SER A 69 -29.75 9.28 -5.91
C SER A 69 -30.58 8.66 -7.04
N LYS A 70 -30.85 7.34 -7.00
CA LYS A 70 -31.76 6.69 -7.96
C LYS A 70 -33.18 7.25 -7.90
N ARG A 71 -33.72 7.44 -6.69
CA ARG A 71 -35.05 8.04 -6.50
C ARG A 71 -35.10 9.48 -7.00
N ALA A 72 -34.08 10.28 -6.69
CA ALA A 72 -34.00 11.66 -7.17
C ALA A 72 -33.93 11.73 -8.70
N ALA A 73 -33.13 10.87 -9.35
CA ALA A 73 -33.04 10.81 -10.81
C ALA A 73 -34.37 10.38 -11.46
N ALA A 74 -35.06 9.41 -10.87
CA ALA A 74 -36.38 8.97 -11.34
C ALA A 74 -37.43 10.07 -11.21
N ALA A 75 -37.39 10.87 -10.15
CA ALA A 75 -38.27 12.02 -9.97
C ALA A 75 -37.96 13.17 -10.94
N LEU A 76 -36.69 13.36 -11.32
CA LEU A 76 -36.26 14.46 -12.18
C LEU A 76 -36.37 14.16 -13.68
N TRP A 77 -36.12 12.92 -14.10
CA TRP A 77 -36.08 12.57 -15.52
C TRP A 77 -36.58 11.14 -15.81
N ARG A 78 -35.80 10.11 -15.46
CA ARG A 78 -36.15 8.70 -15.72
C ARG A 78 -35.49 7.78 -14.71
N THR A 79 -36.05 6.59 -14.57
CA THR A 79 -35.42 5.47 -13.90
C THR A 79 -34.12 5.09 -14.61
N LEU A 80 -33.04 4.96 -13.84
CA LEU A 80 -31.74 4.53 -14.35
C LEU A 80 -31.77 3.04 -14.67
N ASP A 81 -31.30 2.65 -15.85
CA ASP A 81 -31.12 1.24 -16.17
C ASP A 81 -29.89 0.69 -15.44
N THR A 82 -30.14 -0.17 -14.45
CA THR A 82 -29.06 -0.81 -13.69
C THR A 82 -28.34 -1.91 -14.46
N ASN A 83 -28.91 -2.42 -15.55
CA ASN A 83 -28.31 -3.49 -16.35
C ASN A 83 -27.16 -2.97 -17.22
N GLU A 84 -27.34 -1.83 -17.89
CA GLU A 84 -26.26 -1.15 -18.63
C GLU A 84 -25.06 -0.84 -17.73
N MET A 85 -25.32 -0.34 -16.51
CA MET A 85 -24.25 -0.05 -15.53
C MET A 85 -23.51 -1.31 -15.08
N LYS A 86 -24.24 -2.41 -14.82
CA LYS A 86 -23.63 -3.70 -14.47
C LYS A 86 -22.76 -4.24 -15.60
N LEU A 87 -23.23 -4.14 -16.84
CA LEU A 87 -22.47 -4.57 -18.02
C LEU A 87 -21.21 -3.72 -18.19
N CYS A 88 -21.31 -2.39 -18.06
CA CYS A 88 -20.15 -1.49 -18.10
C CYS A 88 -19.11 -1.84 -17.01
N ASN A 89 -19.56 -2.08 -15.78
CA ASN A 89 -18.68 -2.51 -14.69
C ASN A 89 -17.97 -3.83 -15.01
N GLN A 90 -18.68 -4.81 -15.59
CA GLN A 90 -18.08 -6.09 -15.99
C GLN A 90 -17.00 -5.90 -17.05
N THR A 91 -17.27 -5.11 -18.09
CA THR A 91 -16.29 -4.77 -19.13
C THR A 91 -15.07 -4.06 -18.54
N ASN A 92 -15.28 -3.10 -17.64
CA ASN A 92 -14.17 -2.38 -16.98
C ASN A 92 -13.30 -3.31 -16.13
N ILE A 93 -13.92 -4.23 -15.37
CA ILE A 93 -13.19 -5.24 -14.58
C ILE A 93 -12.36 -6.14 -15.51
N GLN A 94 -12.93 -6.58 -16.63
CA GLN A 94 -12.23 -7.41 -17.61
C GLN A 94 -11.03 -6.67 -18.23
N SER A 95 -11.22 -5.45 -18.73
CA SER A 95 -10.13 -4.64 -19.29
C SER A 95 -9.06 -4.30 -18.26
N TYR A 96 -9.43 -4.05 -17.00
CA TYR A 96 -8.48 -3.83 -15.91
C TYR A 96 -7.62 -5.06 -15.61
N ASN A 97 -8.25 -6.22 -15.43
CA ASN A 97 -7.53 -7.48 -15.17
C ASN A 97 -6.61 -7.83 -16.35
N SER A 98 -7.13 -7.74 -17.58
CA SER A 98 -6.37 -7.95 -18.82
C SER A 98 -5.17 -7.03 -18.93
N LEU A 99 -5.34 -5.73 -18.63
CA LEU A 99 -4.26 -4.76 -18.61
C LEU A 99 -3.17 -5.13 -17.58
N MET A 100 -3.58 -5.41 -16.33
CA MET A 100 -2.64 -5.75 -15.27
C MET A 100 -1.87 -7.05 -15.56
N GLU A 101 -2.56 -8.09 -16.04
CA GLU A 101 -1.95 -9.36 -16.43
C GLU A 101 -1.01 -9.21 -17.62
N THR A 102 -1.39 -8.40 -18.62
CA THR A 102 -0.53 -8.14 -19.80
C THR A 102 0.74 -7.42 -19.39
N LEU A 103 0.66 -6.37 -18.56
CA LEU A 103 1.84 -5.66 -18.07
C LEU A 103 2.73 -6.56 -17.20
N SER A 104 2.14 -7.43 -16.39
CA SER A 104 2.90 -8.36 -15.55
C SER A 104 3.58 -9.45 -16.39
N SER A 105 2.89 -9.95 -17.42
CA SER A 105 3.48 -10.90 -18.36
C SER A 105 4.67 -10.29 -19.09
N LEU A 106 4.54 -9.04 -19.54
CA LEU A 106 5.64 -8.30 -20.17
C LEU A 106 6.86 -8.14 -19.26
N LEU A 107 6.65 -7.91 -17.96
CA LEU A 107 7.75 -7.82 -16.99
C LEU A 107 8.49 -9.16 -16.80
N ASN A 108 7.81 -10.28 -17.01
CA ASN A 108 8.38 -11.63 -16.89
C ASN A 108 8.99 -12.13 -18.22
N GLU A 109 8.89 -11.36 -19.30
CA GLU A 109 9.56 -11.66 -20.57
C GLU A 109 10.98 -11.07 -20.56
N ASP A 110 12.01 -11.89 -20.78
CA ASP A 110 13.44 -11.48 -20.85
C ASP A 110 13.79 -10.57 -22.05
N ILE A 111 12.78 -9.99 -22.71
CA ILE A 111 12.92 -9.23 -23.95
C ILE A 111 12.96 -7.72 -23.66
N LEU A 112 12.40 -7.28 -22.52
CA LEU A 112 12.33 -5.86 -22.18
C LEU A 112 13.68 -5.29 -21.74
N THR A 113 13.97 -4.06 -22.18
CA THR A 113 15.07 -3.29 -21.59
C THR A 113 14.72 -2.86 -20.16
N TRP A 114 15.73 -2.54 -19.35
CA TRP A 114 15.50 -2.04 -17.98
C TRP A 114 14.60 -0.79 -17.93
N GLY A 115 14.70 0.10 -18.93
CA GLY A 115 13.85 1.29 -19.02
C GLY A 115 12.38 0.95 -19.29
N GLN A 116 12.14 -0.07 -20.12
CA GLN A 116 10.80 -0.59 -20.37
C GLN A 116 10.24 -1.32 -19.15
N GLN A 117 11.07 -2.10 -18.44
CA GLN A 117 10.69 -2.73 -17.18
C GLN A 117 10.31 -1.68 -16.14
N LYS A 118 11.12 -0.62 -15.98
CA LYS A 118 10.85 0.50 -15.04
C LYS A 118 9.51 1.15 -15.32
N MET A 119 9.22 1.40 -16.60
CA MET A 119 7.92 1.93 -17.00
C MET A 119 6.79 0.95 -16.67
N ALA A 120 6.92 -0.31 -17.10
CA ALA A 120 5.87 -1.31 -16.94
C ALA A 120 5.51 -1.50 -15.46
N ILE A 121 6.50 -1.63 -14.57
CA ILE A 121 6.25 -1.77 -13.14
C ILE A 121 5.67 -0.50 -12.52
N SER A 122 6.09 0.69 -12.98
CA SER A 122 5.50 1.96 -12.52
C SER A 122 4.03 2.07 -12.91
N LEU A 123 3.70 1.77 -14.17
CA LEU A 123 2.31 1.75 -14.66
C LEU A 123 1.47 0.71 -13.91
N LEU A 124 2.00 -0.51 -13.74
CA LEU A 124 1.32 -1.57 -12.98
C LEU A 124 1.03 -1.13 -11.53
N ARG A 125 1.96 -0.42 -10.89
CA ARG A 125 1.78 0.11 -9.53
C ARG A 125 0.66 1.16 -9.44
N LEU A 126 0.47 1.99 -10.47
CA LEU A 126 -0.63 2.98 -10.51
C LEU A 126 -2.02 2.31 -10.54
N LEU A 127 -2.10 1.07 -11.02
CA LEU A 127 -3.33 0.29 -11.10
C LEU A 127 -3.73 -0.36 -9.77
N LEU A 128 -2.92 -0.22 -8.71
CA LEU A 128 -3.24 -0.78 -7.40
C LEU A 128 -4.41 -0.03 -6.74
N GLN A 129 -5.48 -0.75 -6.44
CA GLN A 129 -6.69 -0.18 -5.85
C GLN A 129 -7.45 -1.21 -4.99
N LYS A 130 -8.41 -0.72 -4.20
CA LYS A 130 -9.09 -1.51 -3.15
C LYS A 130 -10.31 -2.30 -3.65
N HIS A 131 -11.02 -1.77 -4.65
CA HIS A 131 -12.38 -2.22 -4.96
C HIS A 131 -12.46 -3.48 -5.81
N VAL A 132 -11.37 -3.84 -6.50
CA VAL A 132 -11.29 -5.02 -7.36
C VAL A 132 -10.10 -5.85 -6.87
N PRO A 133 -10.24 -7.19 -6.74
CA PRO A 133 -9.13 -8.06 -6.43
C PRO A 133 -7.99 -7.88 -7.44
N ILE A 134 -6.77 -7.80 -6.93
CA ILE A 134 -5.58 -7.64 -7.77
C ILE A 134 -5.20 -9.03 -8.31
N PRO A 135 -4.90 -9.19 -9.61
CA PRO A 135 -4.56 -10.50 -10.16
C PRO A 135 -3.32 -11.12 -9.50
N SER A 136 -3.36 -12.43 -9.27
CA SER A 136 -2.31 -13.20 -8.59
C SER A 136 -0.93 -13.03 -9.25
N LEU A 137 -0.88 -13.03 -10.59
CA LEU A 137 0.36 -12.80 -11.34
C LEU A 137 1.00 -11.46 -11.01
N CYS A 138 0.21 -10.39 -10.85
CA CYS A 138 0.74 -9.06 -10.57
C CYS A 138 1.38 -8.99 -9.19
N ILE A 139 0.74 -9.60 -8.19
CA ILE A 139 1.27 -9.67 -6.83
C ILE A 139 2.58 -10.45 -6.83
N LYS A 140 2.59 -11.61 -7.50
CA LYS A 140 3.80 -12.40 -7.66
C LYS A 140 4.93 -11.57 -8.29
N THR A 141 4.66 -10.90 -9.41
CA THR A 141 5.66 -10.01 -10.06
C THR A 141 6.18 -8.95 -9.10
N PHE A 142 5.34 -8.28 -8.31
CA PHE A 142 5.84 -7.30 -7.34
C PHE A 142 6.70 -7.92 -6.23
N VAL A 143 6.36 -9.11 -5.75
CA VAL A 143 7.12 -9.80 -4.70
C VAL A 143 8.47 -10.29 -5.25
N ASP A 144 8.46 -10.94 -6.41
CA ASP A 144 9.67 -11.40 -7.11
C ASP A 144 10.63 -10.22 -7.36
N PHE A 145 10.09 -9.04 -7.68
CA PHE A 145 10.90 -7.87 -7.98
C PHE A 145 11.56 -7.22 -6.73
N LEU A 146 11.22 -7.64 -5.51
CA LEU A 146 11.94 -7.19 -4.30
C LEU A 146 13.40 -7.64 -4.30
N VAL A 147 13.71 -8.74 -4.99
CA VAL A 147 15.07 -9.29 -5.12
C VAL A 147 15.65 -9.14 -6.52
N HIS A 148 15.02 -8.31 -7.38
CA HIS A 148 15.50 -8.03 -8.73
C HIS A 148 16.86 -7.32 -8.69
N ASP A 149 17.74 -7.52 -9.67
CA ASP A 149 19.11 -6.96 -9.67
C ASP A 149 19.18 -5.43 -9.75
N ASN A 150 18.20 -4.81 -10.40
CA ASN A 150 18.10 -3.35 -10.55
C ASN A 150 17.42 -2.67 -9.34
N ILE A 151 18.11 -1.71 -8.73
CA ILE A 151 17.63 -0.94 -7.56
C ILE A 151 16.31 -0.20 -7.79
N GLU A 152 16.12 0.45 -8.94
CA GLU A 152 14.90 1.24 -9.21
C GLU A 152 13.66 0.34 -9.30
N LEU A 153 13.84 -0.89 -9.80
CA LEU A 153 12.79 -1.90 -9.85
C LEU A 153 12.45 -2.41 -8.45
N ARG A 154 13.45 -2.65 -7.59
CA ARG A 154 13.26 -2.99 -6.17
C ARG A 154 12.54 -1.88 -5.41
N GLU A 155 12.86 -0.62 -5.66
CA GLU A 155 12.18 0.51 -5.04
C GLU A 155 10.70 0.56 -5.44
N CYS A 156 10.40 0.36 -6.73
CA CYS A 156 9.03 0.35 -7.22
C CYS A 156 8.25 -0.83 -6.62
N ALA A 157 8.88 -2.01 -6.55
CA ALA A 157 8.34 -3.19 -5.89
C ALA A 157 8.06 -2.91 -4.40
N THR A 158 9.00 -2.32 -3.67
CA THR A 158 8.82 -1.95 -2.24
C THR A 158 7.62 -1.01 -2.06
N LYS A 159 7.47 0.00 -2.93
CA LYS A 159 6.29 0.90 -2.94
C LYS A 159 5.00 0.12 -3.21
N ALA A 160 5.03 -0.82 -4.14
CA ALA A 160 3.90 -1.67 -4.49
C ALA A 160 3.50 -2.60 -3.33
N ILE A 161 4.45 -3.29 -2.69
CA ILE A 161 4.18 -4.17 -1.54
C ILE A 161 3.63 -3.37 -0.35
N ALA A 162 4.17 -2.18 -0.07
CA ALA A 162 3.62 -1.28 0.95
C ALA A 162 2.17 -0.88 0.65
N ALA A 163 1.86 -0.59 -0.62
CA ALA A 163 0.50 -0.28 -1.06
C ALA A 163 -0.43 -1.50 -0.97
N LEU A 164 0.02 -2.68 -1.43
CA LEU A 164 -0.71 -3.96 -1.32
C LEU A 164 -1.06 -4.27 0.12
N CYS A 165 -0.09 -4.19 1.03
CA CYS A 165 -0.34 -4.41 2.45
C CYS A 165 -1.39 -3.44 3.01
N ARG A 166 -1.41 -2.18 2.54
CA ARG A 166 -2.42 -1.19 2.93
C ARG A 166 -3.80 -1.49 2.34
N LEU A 167 -3.87 -1.95 1.10
CA LEU A 167 -5.12 -2.24 0.39
C LEU A 167 -5.77 -3.52 0.92
N GLN A 168 -4.97 -4.53 1.22
CA GLN A 168 -5.41 -5.86 1.67
C GLN A 168 -5.50 -5.96 3.20
N LYS A 169 -5.53 -4.85 3.94
CA LYS A 169 -5.67 -4.90 5.41
C LYS A 169 -6.89 -5.72 5.82
N PRO A 170 -6.75 -6.70 6.74
CA PRO A 170 -7.89 -7.40 7.33
C PRO A 170 -8.92 -6.41 7.87
N PRO A 171 -10.24 -6.70 7.84
CA PRO A 171 -11.25 -5.80 8.37
C PRO A 171 -10.98 -5.44 9.84
N GLY A 172 -11.29 -4.20 10.23
CA GLY A 172 -11.14 -3.73 11.60
C GLY A 172 -12.48 -3.78 12.33
N ILE A 173 -12.46 -4.22 13.59
CA ILE A 173 -13.62 -4.14 14.48
C ILE A 173 -13.50 -2.83 15.26
N TYR A 174 -14.53 -2.00 15.19
CA TYR A 174 -14.58 -0.71 15.88
C TYR A 174 -15.72 -0.70 16.88
N VAL A 175 -15.46 -0.12 18.04
CA VAL A 175 -16.43 0.11 19.10
C VAL A 175 -16.74 1.59 19.16
N GLU A 176 -18.03 1.92 19.25
CA GLU A 176 -18.50 3.27 19.49
C GLU A 176 -18.87 3.42 20.96
N LYS A 177 -18.35 4.47 21.59
CA LYS A 177 -18.64 4.82 22.98
C LYS A 177 -19.20 6.24 23.02
N THR A 178 -20.44 6.37 23.48
CA THR A 178 -21.04 7.66 23.80
C THR A 178 -20.43 8.17 25.10
N LEU A 179 -19.91 9.39 25.08
CA LEU A 179 -19.41 10.03 26.28
C LEU A 179 -20.49 10.96 26.83
N ASN A 180 -21.02 10.62 28.01
CA ASN A 180 -21.98 11.46 28.73
C ASN A 180 -21.20 12.47 29.56
N ILE A 181 -20.64 13.49 28.92
CA ILE A 181 -19.89 14.55 29.62
C ILE A 181 -20.85 15.68 29.92
N THR A 182 -21.00 15.95 31.21
CA THR A 182 -21.92 16.95 31.76
C THR A 182 -21.30 18.33 31.91
N ASN A 183 -20.02 18.51 31.58
CA ASN A 183 -19.29 19.77 31.76
C ASN A 183 -19.47 20.70 30.55
N ASP A 184 -20.18 21.81 30.75
CA ASP A 184 -20.36 22.91 29.77
C ASP A 184 -19.09 23.77 29.57
N HIS A 185 -18.06 23.58 30.40
CA HIS A 185 -16.83 24.37 30.36
C HIS A 185 -15.70 23.64 29.62
N CYS A 186 -15.76 23.71 28.30
CA CYS A 186 -14.73 23.23 27.40
C CYS A 186 -13.46 24.10 27.48
N HIS A 187 -12.34 23.52 27.91
CA HIS A 187 -11.04 24.19 27.94
C HIS A 187 -9.91 23.19 27.65
N PRO A 188 -8.82 23.62 27.00
CA PRO A 188 -7.69 22.74 26.70
C PRO A 188 -6.94 22.32 27.95
N GLY A 189 -6.33 21.13 27.89
CA GLY A 189 -5.38 20.65 28.88
C GLY A 189 -5.87 19.43 29.67
N ASP A 190 -5.18 19.17 30.77
CA ASP A 190 -5.48 18.07 31.68
C ASP A 190 -6.69 18.43 32.54
N ARG A 191 -7.72 17.58 32.49
CA ARG A 191 -9.01 17.75 33.16
C ARG A 191 -9.43 16.45 33.79
N ASP A 192 -10.18 16.50 34.88
CA ASP A 192 -10.63 15.30 35.61
C ASP A 192 -11.29 14.24 34.71
N ASP A 193 -11.99 14.65 33.66
CA ASP A 193 -12.66 13.78 32.70
C ASP A 193 -11.74 13.13 31.65
N ASN A 194 -10.50 13.62 31.49
CA ASN A 194 -9.50 13.09 30.56
C ASN A 194 -8.21 12.57 31.22
N LEU A 195 -8.03 12.68 32.54
CA LEU A 195 -6.84 12.16 33.21
C LEU A 195 -6.59 10.66 32.95
N TRP A 196 -7.64 9.87 32.78
CA TRP A 196 -7.56 8.42 32.49
C TRP A 196 -6.89 8.06 31.16
N ILE A 197 -6.70 9.01 30.23
CA ILE A 197 -5.93 8.79 28.98
C ILE A 197 -4.50 9.32 29.05
N THR A 198 -4.09 9.94 30.16
CA THR A 198 -2.73 10.43 30.35
C THR A 198 -1.80 9.29 30.77
N ILE A 199 -0.50 9.44 30.48
CA ILE A 199 0.51 8.40 30.81
C ILE A 199 0.69 8.27 32.33
N ASN A 200 0.58 9.35 33.10
CA ASN A 200 0.83 9.34 34.54
C ASN A 200 -0.15 8.45 35.31
N ASP A 201 -1.41 8.39 34.86
CA ASP A 201 -2.46 7.59 35.47
C ASP A 201 -2.75 6.28 34.72
N TYR A 202 -1.96 5.98 33.69
CA TYR A 202 -2.14 4.77 32.88
C TYR A 202 -1.71 3.52 33.66
N LYS A 203 -2.63 2.56 33.77
CA LYS A 203 -2.35 1.21 34.26
C LYS A 203 -2.45 0.25 33.08
N PRO A 204 -1.36 -0.40 32.66
CA PRO A 204 -1.43 -1.35 31.56
C PRO A 204 -2.31 -2.54 31.96
N PRO A 205 -3.17 -3.03 31.05
CA PRO A 205 -3.91 -4.26 31.30
C PRO A 205 -2.94 -5.45 31.46
N GLU A 206 -3.19 -6.31 32.44
CA GLU A 206 -2.32 -7.45 32.78
C GLU A 206 -2.83 -8.77 32.20
N THR A 207 -4.11 -8.81 31.82
CA THR A 207 -4.74 -10.00 31.22
C THR A 207 -5.25 -9.73 29.81
N GLN A 208 -5.32 -10.77 28.98
CA GLN A 208 -5.88 -10.68 27.63
C GLN A 208 -7.32 -10.13 27.63
N ILE A 209 -8.13 -10.48 28.65
CA ILE A 209 -9.50 -9.98 28.80
C ILE A 209 -9.52 -8.47 29.06
N GLU A 210 -8.62 -7.97 29.90
CA GLU A 210 -8.48 -6.53 30.16
C GLU A 210 -7.96 -5.82 28.90
N TRP A 211 -6.98 -6.39 28.20
CA TRP A 211 -6.45 -5.86 26.96
C TRP A 211 -7.53 -5.67 25.90
N GLU A 212 -8.35 -6.70 25.66
CA GLU A 212 -9.46 -6.65 24.70
C GLU A 212 -10.54 -5.63 25.07
N LYS A 213 -10.75 -5.37 26.37
CA LYS A 213 -11.74 -4.40 26.88
C LYS A 213 -11.19 -2.98 27.01
N THR A 214 -9.87 -2.81 26.96
CA THR A 214 -9.24 -1.50 27.17
C THR A 214 -9.49 -0.58 25.97
N CYS A 215 -9.89 0.65 26.27
CA CYS A 215 -10.15 1.68 25.27
C CYS A 215 -8.86 2.43 24.94
N PHE A 216 -8.08 1.91 23.97
CA PHE A 216 -6.90 2.62 23.47
C PHE A 216 -7.29 3.69 22.45
N LEU A 217 -7.15 4.96 22.83
CA LEU A 217 -7.31 6.08 21.93
C LEU A 217 -6.00 6.35 21.18
N ASP A 218 -6.02 6.15 19.86
CA ASP A 218 -4.84 6.32 19.02
C ASP A 218 -4.60 7.77 18.57
N LYS A 219 -5.59 8.65 18.78
CA LYS A 219 -5.51 10.07 18.42
C LYS A 219 -5.21 10.88 19.67
N SER A 220 -4.03 11.50 19.68
CA SER A 220 -3.56 12.35 20.78
C SER A 220 -4.43 13.59 21.04
N TYR A 221 -5.28 13.98 20.08
CA TYR A 221 -6.16 15.15 20.22
C TYR A 221 -7.51 14.83 20.86
N HIS A 222 -7.90 13.55 21.01
CA HIS A 222 -9.20 13.22 21.60
C HIS A 222 -9.23 13.61 23.07
N GLY A 223 -10.21 14.43 23.45
CA GLY A 223 -10.36 14.88 24.82
C GLY A 223 -9.36 15.96 25.23
N TYR A 224 -8.47 16.45 24.35
CA TYR A 224 -7.57 17.54 24.74
C TYR A 224 -8.30 18.86 24.93
N TYR A 225 -9.14 19.27 23.96
CA TYR A 225 -9.95 20.50 24.06
C TYR A 225 -11.38 20.18 24.54
N CYS A 226 -12.10 19.39 23.76
CA CYS A 226 -13.36 18.76 24.13
C CYS A 226 -13.37 17.31 23.66
N TRP A 227 -14.30 16.56 24.22
CA TRP A 227 -14.66 15.25 23.72
C TRP A 227 -15.71 15.35 22.60
N PRO A 228 -15.61 14.49 21.57
CA PRO A 228 -16.71 14.32 20.63
C PRO A 228 -17.88 13.61 21.33
N LYS A 229 -19.11 13.79 20.81
CA LYS A 229 -20.31 13.10 21.32
C LYS A 229 -20.16 11.58 21.30
N ILE A 230 -19.52 11.06 20.27
CA ILE A 230 -19.25 9.63 20.09
C ILE A 230 -17.76 9.49 19.79
N ILE A 231 -17.08 8.63 20.56
CA ILE A 231 -15.74 8.17 20.22
C ILE A 231 -15.86 6.84 19.50
N LYS A 232 -15.14 6.74 18.40
CA LYS A 232 -14.91 5.48 17.71
C LYS A 232 -13.47 5.06 17.91
N TYR A 233 -13.25 3.88 18.48
CA TYR A 233 -11.93 3.30 18.66
C TYR A 233 -11.91 1.85 18.18
N SER A 234 -10.73 1.32 17.89
CA SER A 234 -10.58 -0.07 17.43
C SER A 234 -10.58 -1.01 18.62
N MET A 235 -11.21 -2.18 18.48
CA MET A 235 -11.07 -3.25 19.46
C MET A 235 -9.68 -3.88 19.33
N ASN A 236 -9.09 -4.29 20.47
CA ASN A 236 -7.75 -4.91 20.52
C ASN A 236 -7.82 -6.42 20.28
N LYS A 237 -8.66 -6.82 19.32
CA LYS A 237 -8.93 -8.20 18.92
C LYS A 237 -9.23 -8.24 17.42
N ARG A 238 -8.26 -7.79 16.62
CA ARG A 238 -8.46 -7.74 15.17
C ARG A 238 -8.14 -9.10 14.55
N GLU A 239 -9.02 -9.56 13.67
CA GLU A 239 -8.73 -10.70 12.80
C GLU A 239 -7.50 -10.40 11.93
N ARG A 240 -6.64 -11.39 11.79
CA ARG A 240 -5.45 -11.35 10.95
C ARG A 240 -5.52 -12.43 9.91
N TYR A 241 -4.66 -12.29 8.93
CA TYR A 241 -4.38 -13.39 8.04
C TYR A 241 -3.59 -14.48 8.77
N THR A 242 -4.15 -15.67 8.69
CA THR A 242 -3.62 -16.95 9.13
C THR A 242 -3.71 -17.89 7.94
N GLN A 243 -3.01 -19.02 7.98
CA GLN A 243 -3.04 -20.01 6.90
C GLN A 243 -4.46 -20.46 6.51
N ASN A 244 -5.44 -20.35 7.42
CA ASN A 244 -6.80 -20.82 7.21
C ASN A 244 -7.77 -19.78 6.63
N ASN A 245 -7.42 -18.48 6.63
CA ASN A 245 -8.35 -17.41 6.24
C ASN A 245 -7.75 -16.40 5.24
N MET A 246 -6.57 -16.69 4.68
CA MET A 246 -5.95 -15.86 3.67
C MET A 246 -6.64 -16.00 2.32
N PRO A 247 -6.99 -14.87 1.66
CA PRO A 247 -7.28 -14.87 0.23
C PRO A 247 -6.09 -15.38 -0.58
N GLU A 248 -6.35 -15.93 -1.77
CA GLU A 248 -5.31 -16.40 -2.69
C GLU A 248 -4.23 -15.33 -2.93
N GLN A 249 -4.66 -14.08 -3.14
CA GLN A 249 -3.80 -12.93 -3.39
C GLN A 249 -2.82 -12.64 -2.25
N VAL A 250 -3.25 -12.87 -1.01
CA VAL A 250 -2.48 -12.62 0.21
C VAL A 250 -1.51 -13.77 0.49
N THR A 251 -1.90 -14.98 0.10
CA THR A 251 -1.10 -16.20 0.26
C THR A 251 0.24 -16.07 -0.46
N ILE A 252 0.28 -15.43 -1.63
CA ILE A 252 1.51 -15.19 -2.39
C ILE A 252 2.54 -14.39 -1.57
N LEU A 253 2.10 -13.33 -0.88
CA LEU A 253 2.99 -12.57 0.01
C LEU A 253 3.44 -13.44 1.18
N TYR A 254 2.52 -14.20 1.77
CA TYR A 254 2.83 -15.07 2.89
C TYR A 254 3.91 -16.10 2.53
N ASP A 255 3.75 -16.81 1.42
CA ASP A 255 4.66 -17.89 1.01
C ASP A 255 6.10 -17.39 0.81
N HIS A 256 6.28 -16.18 0.27
CA HIS A 256 7.60 -15.59 0.09
C HIS A 256 8.21 -15.10 1.41
N PHE A 257 7.42 -14.45 2.28
CA PHE A 257 7.94 -13.92 3.55
C PHE A 257 8.05 -14.99 4.65
N VAL A 258 7.50 -16.20 4.47
CA VAL A 258 7.86 -17.36 5.30
C VAL A 258 9.26 -17.87 4.95
N ASP A 259 9.69 -17.76 3.69
CA ASP A 259 11.03 -18.17 3.29
C ASP A 259 12.10 -17.24 3.88
N LYS A 260 12.85 -17.80 4.82
CA LYS A 260 13.97 -17.12 5.47
C LYS A 260 15.02 -16.66 4.47
N ASN A 261 15.30 -17.43 3.41
CA ASN A 261 16.31 -17.05 2.42
C ASN A 261 15.87 -15.84 1.60
N PHE A 262 14.60 -15.78 1.23
CA PHE A 262 14.02 -14.61 0.57
C PHE A 262 14.15 -13.36 1.44
N ILE A 263 13.79 -13.44 2.74
CA ILE A 263 13.98 -12.31 3.67
C ILE A 263 15.44 -11.87 3.74
N ILE A 264 16.38 -12.81 3.89
CA ILE A 264 17.82 -12.54 3.94
C ILE A 264 18.23 -11.77 2.68
N GLN A 265 17.83 -12.23 1.50
CA GLN A 265 18.19 -11.61 0.23
C GLN A 265 17.62 -10.20 0.11
N VAL A 266 16.33 -10.00 0.45
CA VAL A 266 15.70 -8.67 0.45
C VAL A 266 16.45 -7.71 1.37
N ILE A 267 16.76 -8.12 2.60
CA ILE A 267 17.48 -7.29 3.57
C ILE A 267 18.89 -6.97 3.09
N GLN A 268 19.62 -7.95 2.57
CA GLN A 268 20.96 -7.72 2.01
C GLN A 268 20.94 -6.69 0.90
N LEU A 269 19.99 -6.81 -0.05
CA LEU A 269 19.83 -5.84 -1.12
C LEU A 269 19.49 -4.44 -0.57
N MET A 270 18.64 -4.32 0.43
CA MET A 270 18.35 -3.03 1.08
C MET A 270 19.59 -2.37 1.70
N ILE A 271 20.51 -3.15 2.27
CA ILE A 271 21.79 -2.63 2.78
C ILE A 271 22.68 -2.14 1.64
N PHE A 272 22.68 -2.83 0.49
CA PHE A 272 23.47 -2.45 -0.67
C PHE A 272 22.89 -1.24 -1.43
N ASP A 273 21.58 -1.07 -1.39
CA ASP A 273 20.84 0.00 -2.06
C ASP A 273 21.14 1.38 -1.48
N ASP A 274 21.50 1.43 -0.20
CA ASP A 274 21.79 2.69 0.45
C ASP A 274 23.15 3.21 -0.06
N GLU A 275 23.13 4.37 -0.72
CA GLU A 275 24.31 5.01 -1.29
C GLU A 275 25.32 5.44 -0.21
N GLU A 276 26.58 5.60 -0.64
CA GLU A 276 27.74 5.90 0.22
C GLU A 276 27.89 7.41 0.51
N ASP A 277 27.38 8.27 -0.38
CA ASP A 277 27.73 9.69 -0.44
C ASP A 277 26.63 10.67 0.05
N ASP A 278 25.39 10.21 0.20
CA ASP A 278 24.30 11.02 0.79
C ASP A 278 24.13 10.69 2.27
N VAL A 279 23.72 11.68 3.07
CA VAL A 279 23.27 11.46 4.46
C VAL A 279 22.01 10.60 4.39
N ALA A 280 22.19 9.28 4.36
CA ALA A 280 21.14 8.36 4.01
C ALA A 280 20.08 8.34 5.12
N GLU A 281 18.91 8.86 4.78
CA GLU A 281 17.77 9.02 5.69
C GLU A 281 16.97 7.73 5.87
N PHE A 282 16.22 7.67 6.97
CA PHE A 282 15.24 6.61 7.21
C PHE A 282 14.26 6.47 6.04
N ASN A 283 14.20 5.28 5.43
CA ASN A 283 13.34 5.03 4.28
C ASN A 283 11.89 4.76 4.72
N LYS A 284 11.04 5.80 4.58
CA LYS A 284 9.62 5.74 4.91
C LYS A 284 8.86 4.65 4.15
N THR A 285 9.28 4.34 2.92
CA THR A 285 8.61 3.32 2.09
C THR A 285 8.87 1.92 2.65
N ARG A 286 10.13 1.59 2.96
CA ARG A 286 10.50 0.32 3.61
C ARG A 286 9.78 0.17 4.95
N PHE A 287 9.74 1.24 5.75
CA PHE A 287 8.92 1.29 6.97
C PHE A 287 7.45 0.93 6.73
N PHE A 288 6.78 1.53 5.73
CA PHE A 288 5.38 1.23 5.45
C PHE A 288 5.18 -0.21 4.95
N MET A 289 6.16 -0.77 4.25
CA MET A 289 6.16 -2.18 3.85
C MET A 289 6.20 -3.08 5.08
N PHE A 290 7.20 -2.94 5.96
CA PHE A 290 7.33 -3.75 7.17
C PHE A 290 6.13 -3.56 8.11
N LYS A 291 5.69 -2.32 8.33
CA LYS A 291 4.46 -2.02 9.08
C LYS A 291 3.26 -2.76 8.50
N GLY A 292 3.13 -2.81 7.18
CA GLY A 292 2.07 -3.51 6.48
C GLY A 292 2.12 -5.03 6.72
N LEU A 293 3.30 -5.63 6.62
CA LEU A 293 3.53 -7.06 6.85
C LEU A 293 3.11 -7.45 8.28
N PHE A 294 3.67 -6.78 9.30
CA PHE A 294 3.37 -7.09 10.71
C PHE A 294 1.94 -6.70 11.14
N HIS A 295 1.32 -5.74 10.46
CA HIS A 295 -0.10 -5.42 10.65
C HIS A 295 -1.01 -6.55 10.11
N ASN A 296 -0.68 -7.10 8.94
CA ASN A 296 -1.55 -8.06 8.23
C ASN A 296 -1.36 -9.50 8.71
N PHE A 297 -0.11 -9.92 8.92
CA PHE A 297 0.28 -11.31 9.22
C PHE A 297 0.70 -11.52 10.68
N GLY A 298 0.84 -10.44 11.46
CA GLY A 298 1.19 -10.53 12.88
C GLY A 298 2.56 -11.16 13.10
N LEU A 299 2.60 -12.22 13.92
CA LEU A 299 3.83 -12.89 14.35
C LEU A 299 4.41 -13.84 13.30
N ALA A 300 3.71 -14.09 12.18
CA ALA A 300 4.04 -15.15 11.23
C ALA A 300 5.51 -15.15 10.75
N PHE A 301 6.11 -13.97 10.64
CA PHE A 301 7.49 -13.81 10.16
C PHE A 301 8.43 -13.28 11.25
N LEU A 302 7.94 -13.08 12.49
CA LEU A 302 8.68 -12.36 13.52
C LEU A 302 10.00 -13.05 13.83
N ASP A 303 10.01 -14.38 14.01
CA ASP A 303 11.23 -15.13 14.33
C ASP A 303 12.29 -14.96 13.23
N ASN A 304 11.89 -15.08 11.96
CA ASN A 304 12.78 -14.87 10.82
C ASN A 304 13.38 -13.45 10.83
N PHE A 305 12.57 -12.43 11.09
CA PHE A 305 13.04 -11.04 11.16
C PHE A 305 13.89 -10.78 12.41
N MET A 306 13.60 -11.41 13.56
CA MET A 306 14.39 -11.26 14.79
C MET A 306 15.81 -11.82 14.62
N GLU A 307 15.97 -12.95 13.93
CA GLU A 307 17.28 -13.47 13.58
C GLU A 307 18.06 -12.49 12.68
N GLN A 308 17.41 -11.87 11.70
CA GLN A 308 18.06 -10.88 10.83
C GLN A 308 18.40 -9.60 11.58
N LEU A 309 17.50 -9.11 12.46
CA LEU A 309 17.77 -7.96 13.31
C LEU A 309 18.99 -8.20 14.21
N TYR A 310 19.16 -9.40 14.74
CA TYR A 310 20.35 -9.75 15.51
C TYR A 310 21.62 -9.61 14.66
N VAL A 311 21.61 -10.10 13.41
CA VAL A 311 22.74 -9.94 12.48
C VAL A 311 23.00 -8.46 12.17
N LEU A 312 21.97 -7.69 11.85
CA LEU A 312 22.10 -6.28 11.47
C LEU A 312 22.68 -5.41 12.59
N ILE A 313 22.20 -5.59 13.83
CA ILE A 313 22.62 -4.80 15.00
C ILE A 313 24.05 -5.18 15.43
N HIS A 314 24.49 -6.41 15.16
CA HIS A 314 25.84 -6.87 15.48
C HIS A 314 26.82 -6.75 14.33
N GLU A 315 26.42 -6.16 13.20
CA GLU A 315 27.34 -5.82 12.11
C GLU A 315 28.38 -4.82 12.63
N LYS A 316 29.66 -5.06 12.34
CA LYS A 316 30.78 -4.22 12.85
C LYS A 316 31.66 -3.68 11.73
N THR A 317 31.43 -4.11 10.50
CA THR A 317 32.18 -3.66 9.33
C THR A 317 31.86 -2.19 9.08
N THR A 318 32.88 -1.33 9.07
CA THR A 318 32.72 0.13 8.93
C THR A 318 31.86 0.51 7.72
N GLU A 319 32.02 -0.19 6.60
CA GLU A 319 31.27 0.05 5.34
C GLU A 319 29.77 -0.24 5.45
N LYS A 320 29.37 -1.20 6.30
CA LYS A 320 27.99 -1.69 6.37
C LYS A 320 27.26 -1.34 7.66
N HIS A 321 27.98 -0.97 8.71
CA HIS A 321 27.42 -0.78 10.04
C HIS A 321 26.30 0.26 10.06
N GLU A 322 26.50 1.41 9.41
CA GLU A 322 25.47 2.46 9.35
C GLU A 322 24.23 1.99 8.58
N ARG A 323 24.43 1.44 7.38
CA ARG A 323 23.36 0.94 6.50
C ARG A 323 22.56 -0.17 7.18
N SER A 324 23.25 -1.09 7.86
CA SER A 324 22.63 -2.20 8.60
C SER A 324 21.78 -1.70 9.77
N ASN A 325 22.28 -0.73 10.55
CA ASN A 325 21.52 -0.12 11.64
C ASN A 325 20.28 0.64 11.14
N ARG A 326 20.38 1.31 9.99
CA ARG A 326 19.24 2.00 9.38
C ARG A 326 18.16 1.02 8.92
N VAL A 327 18.55 -0.03 8.18
CA VAL A 327 17.60 -1.10 7.79
C VAL A 327 16.99 -1.76 9.03
N ALA A 328 17.79 -2.00 10.09
CA ALA A 328 17.27 -2.51 11.36
C ALA A 328 16.24 -1.55 11.99
N ALA A 329 16.50 -0.24 11.99
CA ALA A 329 15.58 0.76 12.51
C ALA A 329 14.25 0.78 11.73
N GLU A 330 14.30 0.64 10.39
CA GLU A 330 13.11 0.56 9.54
C GLU A 330 12.26 -0.69 9.83
N ILE A 331 12.90 -1.84 10.00
CA ILE A 331 12.26 -3.10 10.38
C ILE A 331 11.62 -2.96 11.77
N VAL A 332 12.38 -2.51 12.77
CA VAL A 332 11.90 -2.36 14.16
C VAL A 332 10.74 -1.37 14.22
N ALA A 333 10.85 -0.21 13.57
CA ALA A 333 9.76 0.75 13.50
C ALA A 333 8.52 0.14 12.82
N GLY A 334 8.71 -0.67 11.77
CA GLY A 334 7.66 -1.44 11.13
C GLY A 334 6.97 -2.43 12.06
N ILE A 335 7.75 -3.23 12.81
CA ILE A 335 7.24 -4.18 13.82
C ILE A 335 6.41 -3.44 14.86
N ILE A 336 6.96 -2.41 15.49
CA ILE A 336 6.28 -1.63 16.54
C ILE A 336 4.98 -1.02 15.99
N ALA A 337 5.02 -0.36 14.84
CA ALA A 337 3.84 0.28 14.26
C ALA A 337 2.81 -0.73 13.73
N GLY A 338 3.25 -1.89 13.25
CA GLY A 338 2.40 -3.03 12.86
C GLY A 338 1.81 -3.75 14.07
N SER A 339 2.45 -3.62 15.24
CA SER A 339 2.03 -4.26 16.49
C SER A 339 0.77 -3.66 17.14
N LYS A 340 0.27 -2.54 16.62
CA LYS A 340 -0.83 -1.75 17.20
C LYS A 340 -2.07 -2.54 17.63
N TYR A 341 -2.39 -3.63 16.92
CA TYR A 341 -3.59 -4.43 17.17
C TYR A 341 -3.26 -5.88 17.59
N TRP A 342 -2.05 -6.11 18.13
CA TRP A 342 -1.60 -7.39 18.67
C TRP A 342 -2.33 -7.74 19.96
N THR A 343 -2.42 -9.04 20.21
CA THR A 343 -2.85 -9.60 21.49
C THR A 343 -1.80 -9.28 22.55
N LEU A 344 -2.17 -9.42 23.81
CA LEU A 344 -1.22 -9.21 24.92
C LEU A 344 -0.19 -10.35 24.96
N GLU A 345 -0.65 -11.58 24.71
CA GLU A 345 0.18 -12.75 24.41
C GLU A 345 0.83 -12.61 23.03
#